data_AF-A0A6G2VQ19-F1
#
_entry.id   AF-A0A6G2VQ19-F1
#
_cell.length_a   1.000
_cell.length_b   1.000
_cell.length_c   1.000
_cell.angle_alpha   90.00
_cell.angle_beta   90.00
_cell.angle_gamma   90.00
#
_symmetry.space_group_name_H-M   'P 1'
#
loop_
_entity.id
_entity.type
_entity.pdbx_description
1 polymer ?
#
loop_
_entity_poly.entity_id
_entity_poly.type
_entity_poly.pdbx_seq_one_letter_code
_entity_poly.pdbx_strand_id
1 'polypeptide(L)'
;TSTSTSTSTRGTPPEPRAGTGPGTRGTPPGPRGDSGPGGSGDGAAARPLVVCVGRLCRQKGQDVLLRAWEDVLGVLPGARLVLVGDGPEDAALRRQAPPSVRFTGAVADVVPWYRAADLVVLPSRWEGMALAPLEALGCGRPVVVTDVDGARESLPPALAAHCLVPPEDPVALAGAITALLSDRPLRVALGAQGRRHVLTRHDVRHTAEQITAVYRELLGRAPTARDATAQPVPSECRESIHS
;
A
#
# COMPACT_ATOMS: atom_id res chain seq x y z
N THR A 1 6.27 16.10 71.42
CA THR A 1 5.02 16.89 71.57
C THR A 1 5.05 17.94 70.50
N SER A 2 4.45 17.58 69.36
CA SER A 2 4.68 18.24 68.08
C SER A 2 3.49 19.12 67.68
N THR A 3 3.82 20.08 66.83
CA THR A 3 3.22 21.39 66.66
C THR A 3 2.04 21.42 65.68
N SER A 4 1.15 22.38 65.93
CA SER A 4 0.48 23.30 64.98
C SER A 4 -0.58 22.80 63.99
N THR A 5 -1.77 23.35 64.28
CA THR A 5 -3.02 23.56 63.57
C THR A 5 -2.93 24.03 62.11
N SER A 6 -3.89 23.55 61.32
CA SER A 6 -4.18 23.82 59.91
C SER A 6 -4.56 25.27 59.59
N THR A 7 -4.21 25.73 58.40
CA THR A 7 -4.90 26.85 57.73
C THR A 7 -5.11 26.51 56.26
N SER A 8 -6.38 26.54 55.86
CA SER A 8 -6.91 26.26 54.52
C SER A 8 -7.20 27.59 53.82
N THR A 9 -6.64 27.81 52.62
CA THR A 9 -7.15 28.85 51.72
C THR A 9 -6.99 28.45 50.24
N ARG A 10 -8.15 28.18 49.63
CA ARG A 10 -8.59 28.24 48.21
C ARG A 10 -7.53 28.38 47.11
N GLY A 11 -7.47 27.37 46.24
CA GLY A 11 -6.76 27.40 44.97
C GLY A 11 -7.55 28.09 43.84
N THR A 12 -6.82 28.84 43.02
CA THR A 12 -7.23 29.52 41.78
C THR A 12 -7.44 28.49 40.65
N PRO A 13 -8.46 28.62 39.78
CA PRO A 13 -8.62 27.72 38.64
C PRO A 13 -7.60 28.03 37.53
N PRO A 14 -7.11 27.03 36.77
CA PRO A 14 -6.18 27.26 35.67
C PRO A 14 -6.89 27.80 34.42
N GLU A 15 -6.22 28.72 33.72
CA GLU A 15 -6.64 29.31 32.46
C GLU A 15 -6.76 28.27 31.32
N PRO A 16 -7.67 28.47 30.35
CA PRO A 16 -7.79 27.59 29.19
C PRO A 16 -6.59 27.78 28.24
N ARG A 17 -5.86 26.70 28.00
CA ARG A 17 -4.76 26.67 27.02
C ARG A 17 -5.31 26.96 25.62
N ALA A 18 -4.67 27.92 24.96
CA ALA A 18 -4.90 28.30 23.58
C ALA A 18 -4.90 27.07 22.65
N GLY A 19 -5.92 26.99 21.81
CA GLY A 19 -6.11 25.94 20.83
C GLY A 19 -4.95 25.85 19.86
N THR A 20 -4.44 24.64 19.69
CA THR A 20 -3.56 24.27 18.58
C THR A 20 -4.37 24.40 17.29
N GLY A 21 -4.06 25.42 16.48
CA GLY A 21 -4.62 25.57 15.15
C GLY A 21 -4.33 24.34 14.27
N PRO A 22 -5.11 24.13 13.19
CA PRO A 22 -4.89 23.00 12.30
C PRO A 22 -3.53 23.19 11.62
N GLY A 23 -2.56 22.38 12.02
CA GLY A 23 -1.25 22.33 11.37
C GLY A 23 -1.45 22.06 9.88
N THR A 24 -0.93 22.95 9.05
CA THR A 24 -0.81 22.73 7.61
C THR A 24 -0.04 21.43 7.40
N ARG A 25 -0.76 20.35 7.07
CA ARG A 25 -0.16 19.09 6.62
C ARG A 25 0.54 19.38 5.30
N GLY A 26 1.85 19.65 5.37
CA GLY A 26 2.68 19.79 4.19
C GLY A 26 2.51 18.58 3.28
N THR A 27 2.47 18.81 1.97
CA THR A 27 2.41 17.73 0.99
C THR A 27 3.61 16.80 1.22
N PRO A 28 3.40 15.49 1.45
CA PRO A 28 4.50 14.58 1.67
C PRO A 28 5.44 14.60 0.46
N PRO A 29 6.78 14.55 0.67
CA PRO A 29 7.73 14.57 -0.44
C PRO A 29 7.46 13.40 -1.39
N GLY A 30 7.60 13.65 -2.69
CA GLY A 30 7.26 12.67 -3.73
C GLY A 30 7.99 11.32 -3.62
N PRO A 31 7.53 10.28 -4.34
CA PRO A 31 7.90 8.89 -4.08
C PRO A 31 9.39 8.56 -4.20
N ARG A 32 10.12 9.23 -5.08
CA ARG A 32 11.56 9.01 -5.29
C ARG A 32 12.45 10.01 -4.56
N GLY A 33 11.86 11.00 -3.86
CA GLY A 33 12.56 12.20 -3.39
C GLY A 33 12.94 13.10 -4.56
N ASP A 34 12.80 14.41 -4.38
CA ASP A 34 13.38 15.38 -5.28
C ASP A 34 14.90 15.23 -5.32
N SER A 35 15.45 15.00 -6.50
CA SER A 35 16.82 15.38 -6.77
C SER A 35 16.89 16.91 -6.64
N GLY A 36 17.56 17.42 -5.60
CA GLY A 36 17.86 18.86 -5.50
C GLY A 36 18.56 19.39 -6.75
N PRO A 37 18.54 20.71 -7.00
CA PRO A 37 19.02 21.28 -8.26
C PRO A 37 20.55 21.27 -8.25
N GLY A 38 21.16 20.30 -8.92
CA GLY A 38 22.61 20.21 -9.08
C GLY A 38 23.06 18.79 -9.37
N GLY A 39 23.10 18.43 -10.66
CA GLY A 39 23.55 17.11 -11.08
C GLY A 39 23.38 16.88 -12.56
N SER A 40 24.06 17.67 -13.38
CA SER A 40 24.43 17.26 -14.73
C SER A 40 25.39 16.07 -14.64
N GLY A 41 25.07 14.98 -15.34
CA GLY A 41 26.07 14.01 -15.76
C GLY A 41 26.00 12.64 -15.10
N ASP A 42 25.82 11.66 -15.98
CA ASP A 42 26.19 10.25 -15.89
C ASP A 42 25.14 9.26 -15.36
N GLY A 43 25.07 8.13 -16.06
CA GLY A 43 24.04 7.08 -15.97
C GLY A 43 24.10 6.28 -14.65
N ALA A 44 23.92 6.94 -13.52
CA ALA A 44 23.69 6.29 -12.24
C ALA A 44 22.41 5.46 -12.34
N ALA A 45 22.57 4.13 -12.47
CA ALA A 45 21.47 3.20 -12.50
C ALA A 45 20.48 3.53 -11.38
N ALA A 46 19.24 3.84 -11.77
CA ALA A 46 18.21 4.25 -10.81
C ALA A 46 18.10 3.20 -9.71
N ARG A 47 18.34 3.63 -8.46
CA ARG A 47 18.26 2.77 -7.28
C ARG A 47 16.90 2.07 -7.22
N PRO A 48 16.84 0.72 -7.15
CA PRO A 48 15.59 -0.02 -7.12
C PRO A 48 14.72 0.42 -5.93
N LEU A 49 13.44 0.65 -6.19
CA LEU A 49 12.47 1.08 -5.19
C LEU A 49 11.43 -0.02 -4.94
N VAL A 50 11.42 -0.53 -3.70
CA VAL A 50 10.37 -1.41 -3.20
C VAL A 50 9.37 -0.60 -2.40
N VAL A 51 8.08 -0.87 -2.59
CA VAL A 51 7.00 -0.22 -1.84
C VAL A 51 6.14 -1.27 -1.14
N CYS A 52 5.83 -1.05 0.12
CA CYS A 52 4.83 -1.80 0.87
C CYS A 52 3.73 -0.84 1.31
N VAL A 53 2.49 -1.13 0.93
CA VAL A 53 1.32 -0.29 1.24
C VAL A 53 0.40 -1.02 2.19
N GLY A 54 0.03 -0.39 3.30
CA GLY A 54 -0.95 -0.92 4.23
C GLY A 54 -0.77 -0.40 5.66
N ARG A 55 -1.75 -0.73 6.51
CA ARG A 55 -1.68 -0.41 7.94
C ARG A 55 -0.45 -1.05 8.59
N LEU A 56 0.28 -0.30 9.40
CA LEU A 56 1.46 -0.77 10.13
C LEU A 56 1.04 -1.54 11.38
N CYS A 57 0.74 -2.82 11.21
CA CYS A 57 0.28 -3.71 12.28
C CYS A 57 0.69 -5.17 12.01
N ARG A 58 0.65 -6.00 13.06
CA ARG A 58 1.00 -7.43 13.02
C ARG A 58 0.44 -8.18 11.82
N GLN A 59 -0.82 -7.91 11.46
CA GLN A 59 -1.46 -8.55 10.31
C GLN A 59 -0.66 -8.37 9.02
N LYS A 60 -0.16 -7.16 8.77
CA LYS A 60 0.46 -6.79 7.49
C LYS A 60 1.94 -7.17 7.38
N GLY A 61 2.55 -7.66 8.46
CA GLY A 61 3.83 -8.35 8.43
C GLY A 61 5.03 -7.49 8.01
N GLN A 62 4.97 -6.16 8.15
CA GLN A 62 6.09 -5.30 7.78
C GLN A 62 7.36 -5.62 8.57
N ASP A 63 7.24 -6.18 9.78
CA ASP A 63 8.38 -6.69 10.56
C ASP A 63 9.12 -7.84 9.84
N VAL A 64 8.39 -8.73 9.17
CA VAL A 64 8.96 -9.82 8.36
C VAL A 64 9.74 -9.23 7.18
N LEU A 65 9.16 -8.22 6.52
CA LEU A 65 9.81 -7.52 5.43
C LEU A 65 11.05 -6.76 5.89
N LEU A 66 11.04 -6.13 7.06
CA LEU A 66 12.24 -5.49 7.61
C LEU A 66 13.36 -6.50 7.87
N ARG A 67 13.04 -7.71 8.40
CA ARG A 67 14.03 -8.80 8.55
C ARG A 67 14.57 -9.26 7.20
N ALA A 68 13.71 -9.44 6.20
CA ALA A 68 14.11 -9.81 4.84
C ALA A 68 14.96 -8.73 4.16
N TRP A 69 14.74 -7.47 4.53
CA TRP A 69 15.39 -6.33 3.90
C TRP A 69 16.90 -6.28 4.14
N GLU A 70 17.38 -6.78 5.28
CA GLU A 70 18.82 -6.88 5.56
C GLU A 70 19.53 -7.76 4.53
N ASP A 71 18.96 -8.93 4.21
CA ASP A 71 19.48 -9.83 3.18
C ASP A 71 19.41 -9.22 1.77
N VAL A 72 18.32 -8.50 1.47
CA VAL A 72 18.19 -7.76 0.20
C VAL A 72 19.30 -6.72 0.05
N LEU A 73 19.63 -5.98 1.11
CA LEU A 73 20.71 -4.99 1.09
C LEU A 73 22.10 -5.65 0.96
N GLY A 74 22.27 -6.88 1.44
CA GLY A 74 23.48 -7.67 1.25
C GLY A 74 23.79 -7.94 -0.23
N VAL A 75 22.74 -8.10 -1.06
CA VAL A 75 22.89 -8.33 -2.51
C VAL A 75 22.75 -7.05 -3.32
N LEU A 76 21.87 -6.14 -2.91
CA LEU A 76 21.54 -4.89 -3.59
C LEU A 76 21.68 -3.69 -2.63
N PRO A 77 22.91 -3.23 -2.33
CA PRO A 77 23.15 -2.17 -1.32
C PRO A 77 22.47 -0.83 -1.64
N GLY A 78 22.16 -0.59 -2.92
CA GLY A 78 21.47 0.62 -3.37
C GLY A 78 19.94 0.56 -3.30
N ALA A 79 19.35 -0.58 -2.95
CA ALA A 79 17.90 -0.74 -2.89
C ALA A 79 17.27 0.14 -1.80
N ARG A 80 16.06 0.64 -2.07
CA ARG A 80 15.30 1.48 -1.13
C ARG A 80 13.93 0.86 -0.89
N LEU A 81 13.47 0.92 0.36
CA LEU A 81 12.14 0.46 0.76
C LEU A 81 11.33 1.65 1.24
N VAL A 82 10.07 1.72 0.83
CA VAL A 82 9.10 2.68 1.36
C VAL A 82 7.93 1.93 1.97
N LEU A 83 7.64 2.22 3.23
CA LEU A 83 6.44 1.79 3.93
C LEU A 83 5.42 2.93 3.90
N VAL A 84 4.29 2.67 3.24
CA VAL A 84 3.19 3.62 3.04
C VAL A 84 2.00 3.22 3.90
N GLY A 85 1.65 4.07 4.85
CA GLY A 85 0.60 3.81 5.83
C GLY A 85 1.04 4.21 7.24
N ASP A 86 0.10 4.09 8.19
CA ASP A 86 0.30 4.29 9.62
C ASP A 86 -0.27 3.09 10.40
N GLY A 87 -0.01 3.04 11.70
CA GLY A 87 -0.56 2.00 12.55
C GLY A 87 0.15 1.85 13.90
N PRO A 88 -0.38 0.98 14.77
CA PRO A 88 0.11 0.81 16.13
C PRO A 88 1.59 0.35 16.21
N GLU A 89 2.11 -0.28 15.16
CA GLU A 89 3.49 -0.77 15.15
C GLU A 89 4.50 0.22 14.55
N ASP A 90 4.07 1.40 14.09
CA ASP A 90 4.95 2.40 13.44
C ASP A 90 6.22 2.66 14.25
N ALA A 91 6.09 2.95 15.55
CA ALA A 91 7.22 3.25 16.42
C ALA A 91 8.17 2.05 16.59
N ALA A 92 7.64 0.82 16.62
CA ALA A 92 8.44 -0.39 16.75
C ALA A 92 9.20 -0.70 15.45
N LEU A 93 8.53 -0.59 14.31
CA LEU A 93 9.11 -0.79 12.99
C LEU A 93 10.21 0.23 12.70
N ARG A 94 10.01 1.51 13.04
CA ARG A 94 11.04 2.55 12.85
C ARG A 94 12.33 2.29 13.63
N ARG A 95 12.25 1.65 14.81
CA ARG A 95 13.44 1.29 15.58
C ARG A 95 14.23 0.13 14.97
N GLN A 96 13.56 -0.74 14.21
CA GLN A 96 14.15 -1.89 13.54
C GLN A 96 14.63 -1.55 12.12
N ALA A 97 14.11 -0.49 11.53
CA ALA A 97 14.32 -0.17 10.13
C ALA A 97 15.72 0.44 9.88
N PRO A 98 16.48 -0.09 8.89
CA PRO A 98 17.74 0.53 8.49
C PRO A 98 17.51 1.85 7.73
N PRO A 99 18.55 2.69 7.54
CA PRO A 99 18.43 4.00 6.89
C PRO A 99 17.87 4.00 5.45
N SER A 100 17.90 2.85 4.77
CA SER A 100 17.35 2.68 3.42
C SER A 100 15.82 2.53 3.39
N VAL A 101 15.17 2.44 4.56
CA VAL A 101 13.73 2.35 4.71
C VAL A 101 13.14 3.71 5.06
N ARG A 102 12.15 4.15 4.28
CA ARG A 102 11.40 5.38 4.51
C ARG A 102 9.96 5.05 4.90
N PHE A 103 9.46 5.76 5.90
CA PHE A 103 8.05 5.69 6.30
C PHE A 103 7.35 6.98 5.89
N THR A 104 6.24 6.89 5.19
CA THR A 104 5.51 8.07 4.70
C THR A 104 4.41 8.53 5.66
N GLY A 105 3.97 7.65 6.57
CA GLY A 105 2.68 7.79 7.24
C GLY A 105 1.52 7.49 6.28
N ALA A 106 0.30 7.70 6.74
CA ALA A 106 -0.88 7.62 5.88
C ALA A 106 -0.85 8.68 4.78
N VAL A 107 -1.22 8.28 3.57
CA VAL A 107 -1.32 9.16 2.39
C VAL A 107 -2.74 9.09 1.83
N ALA A 108 -3.20 10.19 1.21
CA ALA A 108 -4.52 10.23 0.60
C ALA A 108 -4.60 9.42 -0.71
N ASP A 109 -3.50 9.37 -1.47
CA ASP A 109 -3.41 8.64 -2.73
C ASP A 109 -2.13 7.79 -2.77
N VAL A 110 -2.33 6.48 -2.92
CA VAL A 110 -1.26 5.47 -2.98
C VAL A 110 -0.77 5.22 -4.42
N VAL A 111 -1.53 5.63 -5.44
CA VAL A 111 -1.22 5.40 -6.86
C VAL A 111 0.15 5.97 -7.27
N PRO A 112 0.56 7.18 -6.85
CA PRO A 112 1.89 7.69 -7.15
C PRO A 112 3.02 6.79 -6.62
N TRP A 113 2.81 6.15 -5.46
CA TRP A 113 3.78 5.24 -4.86
C TRP A 113 3.87 3.93 -5.64
N TYR A 114 2.73 3.36 -6.05
CA TYR A 114 2.73 2.22 -6.95
C TYR A 114 3.44 2.54 -8.27
N ARG A 115 3.07 3.63 -8.94
CA ARG A 115 3.68 3.98 -10.24
C ARG A 115 5.20 4.17 -10.14
N ALA A 116 5.68 4.70 -9.02
CA ALA A 116 7.10 4.90 -8.78
C ALA A 116 7.85 3.62 -8.41
N ALA A 117 7.19 2.61 -7.86
CA ALA A 117 7.80 1.36 -7.42
C ALA A 117 8.37 0.54 -8.59
N ASP A 118 9.52 -0.09 -8.35
CA ASP A 118 10.04 -1.16 -9.21
C ASP A 118 9.43 -2.53 -8.83
N LEU A 119 9.04 -2.69 -7.56
CA LEU A 119 8.37 -3.87 -7.01
C LEU A 119 7.47 -3.46 -5.82
N VAL A 120 6.31 -4.10 -5.69
CA VAL A 120 5.44 -3.93 -4.52
C VAL A 120 5.46 -5.20 -3.68
N VAL A 121 5.58 -5.08 -2.36
CA VAL A 121 5.66 -6.24 -1.45
C VAL A 121 4.55 -6.18 -0.41
N LEU A 122 3.85 -7.30 -0.22
CA LEU A 122 2.78 -7.45 0.77
C LEU A 122 3.04 -8.71 1.62
N PRO A 123 3.73 -8.57 2.76
CA PRO A 123 4.20 -9.70 3.57
C PRO A 123 3.16 -10.15 4.62
N SER A 124 1.87 -10.05 4.31
CA SER A 124 0.79 -10.21 5.27
C SER A 124 0.72 -11.62 5.87
N ARG A 125 0.41 -11.70 7.16
CA ARG A 125 0.18 -12.97 7.87
C ARG A 125 -1.21 -13.55 7.61
N TRP A 126 -2.18 -12.69 7.33
CA TRP A 126 -3.53 -13.06 6.91
C TRP A 126 -4.20 -11.90 6.18
N GLU A 127 -5.08 -12.23 5.22
CA GLU A 127 -5.86 -11.26 4.44
C GLU A 127 -7.26 -11.81 4.18
N GLY A 128 -8.25 -10.92 4.14
CA GLY A 128 -9.59 -11.23 3.63
C GLY A 128 -9.59 -11.18 2.11
N MET A 129 -9.85 -10.00 1.53
CA MET A 129 -9.55 -9.73 0.12
C MET A 129 -8.47 -8.64 0.06
N ALA A 130 -7.34 -8.94 -0.59
CA ALA A 130 -6.24 -8.00 -0.70
C ALA A 130 -6.43 -7.10 -1.95
N LEU A 131 -6.84 -5.86 -1.76
CA LEU A 131 -6.97 -4.90 -2.88
C LEU A 131 -5.61 -4.37 -3.36
N ALA A 132 -4.66 -4.19 -2.43
CA ALA A 132 -3.35 -3.60 -2.72
C ALA A 132 -2.53 -4.35 -3.80
N PRO A 133 -2.52 -5.70 -3.89
CA PRO A 133 -1.94 -6.41 -5.03
C PRO A 133 -2.62 -6.06 -6.35
N LEU A 134 -3.95 -6.00 -6.40
CA LEU A 134 -4.71 -5.66 -7.60
C LEU A 134 -4.44 -4.21 -8.05
N GLU A 135 -4.36 -3.27 -7.12
CA GLU A 135 -4.01 -1.86 -7.40
C GLU A 135 -2.60 -1.72 -7.97
N ALA A 136 -1.62 -2.42 -7.38
CA ALA A 136 -0.24 -2.46 -7.86
C ALA A 136 -0.13 -3.08 -9.26
N LEU A 137 -0.78 -4.23 -9.48
CA LEU A 137 -0.83 -4.90 -10.77
C LEU A 137 -1.57 -4.04 -11.81
N GLY A 138 -2.64 -3.34 -11.43
CA GLY A 138 -3.35 -2.38 -12.28
C GLY A 138 -2.47 -1.19 -12.70
N CYS A 139 -1.54 -0.78 -11.84
CA CYS A 139 -0.47 0.18 -12.16
C CYS A 139 0.66 -0.44 -13.03
N GLY A 140 0.59 -1.74 -13.33
CA GLY A 140 1.58 -2.49 -14.10
C GLY A 140 2.86 -2.74 -13.34
N ARG A 141 2.79 -2.85 -12.00
CA ARG A 141 3.94 -3.18 -11.17
C ARG A 141 3.85 -4.64 -10.72
N PRO A 142 4.95 -5.41 -10.78
CA PRO A 142 4.97 -6.74 -10.21
C PRO A 142 4.81 -6.66 -8.69
N VAL A 143 4.34 -7.76 -8.10
CA VAL A 143 4.13 -7.90 -6.66
C VAL A 143 4.88 -9.12 -6.13
N VAL A 144 5.33 -9.08 -4.88
CA VAL A 144 5.61 -10.28 -4.08
C VAL A 144 4.64 -10.27 -2.90
N VAL A 145 3.90 -11.36 -2.75
CA VAL A 145 2.88 -11.54 -1.73
C VAL A 145 3.13 -12.83 -0.97
N THR A 146 2.78 -12.84 0.31
CA THR A 146 2.76 -14.07 1.10
C THR A 146 1.59 -14.97 0.71
N ASP A 147 1.79 -16.27 0.89
CA ASP A 147 0.84 -17.30 0.55
C ASP A 147 -0.24 -17.45 1.62
N VAL A 148 -1.18 -16.52 1.59
CA VAL A 148 -2.39 -16.49 2.42
C VAL A 148 -3.60 -16.35 1.51
N ASP A 149 -4.75 -16.92 1.93
CA ASP A 149 -5.94 -17.07 1.09
C ASP A 149 -6.29 -15.79 0.30
N GLY A 150 -6.47 -14.67 1.01
CA GLY A 150 -6.83 -13.39 0.37
C GLY A 150 -5.82 -12.79 -0.60
N ALA A 151 -4.52 -13.08 -0.40
CA ALA A 151 -3.47 -12.61 -1.28
C ALA A 151 -3.33 -13.52 -2.52
N ARG A 152 -3.50 -14.83 -2.34
CA ARG A 152 -3.50 -15.83 -3.41
C ARG A 152 -4.63 -15.61 -4.40
N GLU A 153 -5.83 -15.27 -3.93
CA GLU A 153 -6.98 -14.93 -4.79
C GLU A 153 -6.74 -13.69 -5.65
N SER A 154 -5.93 -12.76 -5.15
CA SER A 154 -5.63 -11.49 -5.83
C SER A 154 -4.49 -11.61 -6.85
N LEU A 155 -3.79 -12.75 -6.86
CA LEU A 155 -2.63 -12.99 -7.71
C LEU A 155 -3.02 -13.86 -8.91
N PRO A 156 -2.74 -13.42 -10.15
CA PRO A 156 -2.94 -14.27 -11.32
C PRO A 156 -2.15 -15.58 -11.18
N PRO A 157 -2.72 -16.77 -11.46
CA PRO A 157 -2.02 -18.04 -11.28
C PRO A 157 -0.67 -18.13 -12.00
N ALA A 158 -0.57 -17.49 -13.18
CA ALA A 158 0.65 -17.45 -13.98
C ALA A 158 1.77 -16.56 -13.39
N LEU A 159 1.51 -15.79 -12.33
CA LEU A 159 2.51 -15.02 -11.58
C LEU A 159 3.00 -15.79 -10.34
N ALA A 160 2.30 -16.82 -9.89
CA ALA A 160 2.52 -17.46 -8.59
C ALA A 160 3.96 -17.94 -8.37
N ALA A 161 4.59 -18.51 -9.41
CA ALA A 161 5.95 -19.06 -9.31
C ALA A 161 7.03 -18.01 -8.95
N HIS A 162 6.79 -16.72 -9.21
CA HIS A 162 7.74 -15.64 -8.92
C HIS A 162 7.27 -14.70 -7.81
N CYS A 163 5.96 -14.69 -7.55
CA CYS A 163 5.32 -13.66 -6.74
C CYS A 163 4.73 -14.17 -5.44
N LEU A 164 4.71 -15.49 -5.20
CA LEU A 164 4.10 -16.10 -4.01
C LEU A 164 5.19 -16.72 -3.12
N VAL A 165 5.24 -16.33 -1.85
CA VAL A 165 6.22 -16.84 -0.86
C VAL A 165 5.52 -17.31 0.42
N PRO A 166 6.09 -18.22 1.21
CA PRO A 166 5.51 -18.60 2.49
C PRO A 166 5.36 -17.41 3.46
N PRO A 167 4.29 -17.33 4.27
CA PRO A 167 4.19 -16.35 5.35
C PRO A 167 5.24 -16.64 6.43
N GLU A 168 5.64 -15.60 7.17
CA GLU A 168 6.65 -15.68 8.25
C GLU A 168 8.04 -16.21 7.81
N ASP A 169 8.37 -16.14 6.51
CA ASP A 169 9.67 -16.57 5.97
C ASP A 169 10.44 -15.37 5.37
N PRO A 170 11.26 -14.67 6.17
CA PRO A 170 12.09 -13.57 5.68
C PRO A 170 13.08 -13.97 4.59
N VAL A 171 13.60 -15.21 4.63
CA VAL A 171 14.63 -15.67 3.69
C VAL A 171 14.02 -15.89 2.31
N ALA A 172 12.86 -16.58 2.24
CA ALA A 172 12.13 -16.75 1.00
C ALA A 172 11.67 -15.39 0.42
N LEU A 173 11.21 -14.49 1.28
CA LEU A 173 10.80 -13.14 0.90
C LEU A 173 11.97 -12.34 0.31
N ALA A 174 13.14 -12.35 0.96
CA ALA A 174 14.35 -11.69 0.48
C ALA A 174 14.83 -12.25 -0.87
N GLY A 175 14.79 -13.58 -1.02
CA GLY A 175 15.14 -14.27 -2.27
C GLY A 175 14.25 -13.84 -3.43
N ALA A 176 12.93 -13.82 -3.24
CA ALA A 176 11.97 -13.40 -4.27
C ALA A 176 12.16 -11.91 -4.64
N ILE A 177 12.33 -11.03 -3.65
CA ILE A 177 12.61 -9.61 -3.88
C ILE A 177 13.89 -9.44 -4.70
N THR A 178 14.97 -10.08 -4.28
CA THR A 178 16.29 -9.95 -4.91
C THR A 178 16.29 -10.48 -6.33
N ALA A 179 15.67 -11.65 -6.57
CA ALA A 179 15.54 -12.24 -7.90
C ALA A 179 14.81 -11.30 -8.85
N LEU A 180 13.66 -10.76 -8.42
CA LEU A 180 12.91 -9.80 -9.22
C LEU A 180 13.70 -8.52 -9.42
N LEU A 181 14.28 -7.90 -8.39
CA LEU A 181 15.03 -6.64 -8.53
C LEU A 181 16.28 -6.78 -9.42
N SER A 182 16.86 -7.98 -9.53
CA SER A 182 18.01 -8.27 -10.38
C SER A 182 17.64 -8.51 -11.85
N ASP A 183 16.41 -8.97 -12.14
CA ASP A 183 15.94 -9.26 -13.49
C ASP A 183 14.89 -8.24 -13.98
N ARG A 184 15.37 -7.18 -14.64
CA ARG A 184 14.49 -6.13 -15.18
C ARG A 184 13.52 -6.65 -16.26
N PRO A 185 13.95 -7.41 -17.27
CA PRO A 185 13.03 -8.00 -18.25
C PRO A 185 11.90 -8.79 -17.61
N LEU A 186 12.21 -9.65 -16.63
CA LEU A 186 11.21 -10.42 -15.90
C LEU A 186 10.22 -9.53 -15.15
N ARG A 187 10.70 -8.52 -14.40
CA ARG A 187 9.81 -7.56 -13.70
C ARG A 187 8.84 -6.87 -14.66
N VAL A 188 9.33 -6.41 -15.80
CA VAL A 188 8.51 -5.73 -16.80
C VAL A 188 7.46 -6.68 -17.37
N ALA A 189 7.84 -7.91 -17.69
CA ALA A 189 6.92 -8.93 -18.19
C ALA A 189 5.81 -9.27 -17.16
N LEU A 190 6.19 -9.51 -15.91
CA LEU A 190 5.23 -9.82 -14.83
C LEU A 190 4.29 -8.65 -14.55
N GLY A 191 4.80 -7.41 -14.51
CA GLY A 191 3.98 -6.21 -14.35
C GLY A 191 2.97 -6.03 -15.50
N ALA A 192 3.40 -6.25 -16.74
CA ALA A 192 2.52 -6.17 -17.92
C ALA A 192 1.44 -7.28 -17.91
N GLN A 193 1.83 -8.50 -17.57
CA GLN A 193 0.90 -9.64 -17.45
C GLN A 193 -0.12 -9.42 -16.33
N GLY A 194 0.33 -8.96 -15.17
CA GLY A 194 -0.50 -8.58 -14.04
C GLY A 194 -1.54 -7.52 -14.42
N ARG A 195 -1.09 -6.44 -15.06
CA ARG A 195 -1.99 -5.37 -15.53
C ARG A 195 -3.05 -5.87 -16.50
N ARG A 196 -2.64 -6.67 -17.49
CA ARG A 196 -3.57 -7.26 -18.45
C ARG A 196 -4.61 -8.15 -17.77
N HIS A 197 -4.22 -8.89 -16.73
CA HIS A 197 -5.15 -9.71 -15.97
C HIS A 197 -6.17 -8.84 -15.20
N VAL A 198 -5.69 -7.84 -14.45
CA VAL A 198 -6.56 -6.93 -13.68
C VAL A 198 -7.57 -6.23 -14.59
N LEU A 199 -7.12 -5.68 -15.73
CA LEU A 199 -7.99 -4.98 -16.68
C LEU A 199 -9.02 -5.88 -17.38
N THR A 200 -8.82 -7.20 -17.43
CA THR A 200 -9.75 -8.13 -18.09
C THR A 200 -10.69 -8.84 -17.13
N ARG A 201 -10.28 -9.07 -15.87
CA ARG A 201 -11.06 -9.84 -14.87
C ARG A 201 -11.58 -9.03 -13.69
N HIS A 202 -10.97 -7.89 -13.39
CA HIS A 202 -11.30 -7.07 -12.21
C HIS A 202 -11.68 -5.63 -12.60
N ASP A 203 -12.17 -5.43 -13.83
CA ASP A 203 -12.83 -4.18 -14.19
C ASP A 203 -14.12 -4.06 -13.36
N VAL A 204 -14.26 -2.95 -12.63
CA VAL A 204 -15.43 -2.65 -11.78
C VAL A 204 -16.74 -2.80 -12.55
N ARG A 205 -16.74 -2.51 -13.86
CA ARG A 205 -17.91 -2.70 -14.73
C ARG A 205 -18.25 -4.18 -14.88
N HIS A 206 -17.26 -5.05 -15.05
CA HIS A 206 -17.48 -6.48 -15.17
C HIS A 206 -18.01 -7.09 -13.87
N THR A 207 -17.44 -6.71 -12.72
CA THR A 207 -17.95 -7.14 -11.41
C THR A 207 -19.36 -6.61 -11.14
N ALA A 208 -19.64 -5.35 -11.49
CA ALA A 208 -20.98 -4.78 -11.38
C ALA A 208 -21.99 -5.50 -12.29
N GLU A 209 -21.61 -5.85 -13.52
CA GLU A 209 -22.44 -6.61 -14.46
C GLU A 209 -22.77 -8.01 -13.94
N GLN A 210 -21.78 -8.71 -13.36
CA GLN A 210 -21.96 -10.04 -12.76
C GLN A 210 -22.87 -10.00 -11.53
N ILE A 211 -22.65 -9.05 -10.61
CA ILE A 211 -23.51 -8.85 -9.44
C ILE A 211 -24.94 -8.49 -9.90
N THR A 212 -25.08 -7.61 -10.89
CA THR A 212 -26.38 -7.24 -11.46
C THR A 212 -27.07 -8.44 -12.11
N ALA A 213 -26.34 -9.34 -12.76
CA ALA A 213 -26.88 -10.56 -13.35
C ALA A 213 -27.46 -11.49 -12.27
N VAL A 214 -26.74 -11.69 -11.16
CA VAL A 214 -27.23 -12.47 -10.01
C VAL A 214 -28.47 -11.81 -9.38
N TYR A 215 -28.48 -10.49 -9.19
CA TYR A 215 -29.67 -9.79 -8.71
C TYR A 215 -30.85 -9.92 -9.69
N ARG A 216 -30.62 -9.85 -11.01
CA ARG A 216 -31.66 -10.04 -12.03
C ARG A 216 -32.26 -11.45 -11.99
N GLU A 217 -31.42 -12.46 -11.79
CA GLU A 217 -31.82 -13.86 -11.63
C GLU A 217 -32.68 -14.05 -10.37
N LEU A 218 -32.21 -13.58 -9.22
CA LEU A 218 -32.91 -13.71 -7.93
C LEU A 218 -34.23 -12.90 -7.87
N LEU A 219 -34.29 -11.75 -8.55
CA LEU A 219 -35.49 -10.92 -8.64
C LEU A 219 -36.48 -11.41 -9.71
N GLY A 220 -36.19 -12.50 -10.42
CA GLY A 220 -37.09 -13.11 -11.39
C GLY A 220 -37.42 -12.22 -12.60
N ARG A 221 -36.60 -11.19 -12.87
CA ARG A 221 -36.82 -10.31 -14.03
C ARG A 221 -36.20 -10.95 -15.26
N ALA A 222 -37.02 -11.65 -16.04
CA ALA A 222 -36.71 -11.89 -17.45
C ALA A 222 -36.46 -10.54 -18.13
N PRO A 223 -35.48 -10.42 -19.03
CA PRO A 223 -35.17 -9.16 -19.69
C PRO A 223 -36.40 -8.70 -20.47
N THR A 224 -37.07 -7.65 -19.98
CA THR A 224 -38.13 -7.01 -20.73
C THR A 224 -37.51 -6.24 -21.88
N ALA A 225 -38.01 -6.45 -23.10
CA ALA A 225 -37.54 -5.87 -24.36
C ALA A 225 -37.56 -4.31 -24.42
N ARG A 226 -37.80 -3.61 -23.32
CA ARG A 226 -37.74 -2.15 -23.19
C ARG A 226 -36.36 -1.61 -22.80
N ASP A 227 -35.45 -2.42 -22.28
CA ASP A 227 -34.11 -1.96 -21.87
C ASP A 227 -33.13 -1.70 -23.03
N ALA A 228 -33.50 -2.06 -24.27
CA ALA A 228 -32.66 -1.81 -25.45
C ALA A 228 -32.61 -0.33 -25.90
N THR A 229 -33.35 0.57 -25.25
CA THR A 229 -33.40 2.01 -25.61
C THR A 229 -33.01 2.96 -24.49
N ALA A 230 -32.63 2.46 -23.30
CA ALA A 230 -32.13 3.33 -22.25
C ALA A 230 -30.70 3.76 -22.60
N GLN A 231 -30.56 4.99 -23.12
CA GLN A 231 -29.26 5.61 -23.29
C GLN A 231 -28.52 5.64 -21.94
N PRO A 232 -27.19 5.41 -21.94
CA PRO A 232 -26.40 5.50 -20.73
C PRO A 232 -26.53 6.90 -20.13
N VAL A 233 -26.90 6.96 -18.86
CA VAL A 233 -26.91 8.20 -18.09
C VAL A 233 -25.47 8.72 -18.04
N PRO A 234 -25.18 9.95 -18.51
CA PRO A 234 -23.85 10.50 -18.42
C PRO A 234 -23.43 10.59 -16.96
N SER A 235 -22.23 10.13 -16.64
CA SER A 235 -21.62 10.38 -15.34
C SER A 235 -21.24 11.86 -15.25
N GLU A 236 -22.19 12.72 -14.90
CA GLU A 236 -21.87 14.05 -14.42
C GLU A 236 -21.19 13.89 -13.06
N CYS A 237 -19.87 14.07 -13.05
CA CYS A 237 -19.16 14.47 -11.85
C CYS A 237 -19.83 15.73 -11.30
N ARG A 238 -20.38 15.65 -10.08
CA ARG A 238 -20.64 16.83 -9.28
C ARG A 238 -20.02 16.69 -7.91
N GLU A 239 -19.30 17.76 -7.61
CA GLU A 239 -18.39 17.99 -6.50
C GLU A 239 -19.08 18.09 -5.13
N SER A 240 -18.23 18.02 -4.10
CA SER A 240 -18.32 18.74 -2.83
C SER A 240 -19.45 18.39 -1.87
N ILE A 241 -19.10 17.60 -0.86
CA ILE A 241 -19.72 17.71 0.47
C ILE A 241 -18.59 18.05 1.46
N HIS A 242 -18.42 19.34 1.70
CA HIS A 242 -17.92 19.88 2.95
C HIS A 242 -19.08 20.63 3.58
N SER A 243 -19.46 20.21 4.79
CA SER A 243 -20.10 21.06 5.79
C SER A 243 -19.51 20.70 7.14
#